data_AF-A0A936KQ66-F1
#
_entry.id   AF-A0A936KQ66-F1
#
_cell.length_a   1.000
_cell.length_b   1.000
_cell.length_c   1.000
_cell.angle_alpha   90.00
_cell.angle_beta   90.00
_cell.angle_gamma   90.00
#
_symmetry.space_group_name_H-M   'P 1'
#
loop_
_entity.id
_entity.type
_entity.pdbx_description
1 polymer ?
#
loop_
_entity_poly.entity_id
_entity_poly.type
_entity_poly.pdbx_seq_one_letter_code
_entity_poly.pdbx_strand_id
1 'polypeptide(L)' 'MTDEPLRTLQFLLSRLERISADSAVAYRASGVRGAMLRVVEKIEEGRPVLGEDVKRLIESAYLLLQKAAREKIR' A
#
# COMPACT_ATOMS: atom_id res chain seq x y z
N MET A 1 -1.92 -17.41 13.56
CA MET A 1 -1.97 -17.29 12.07
C MET A 1 -2.49 -15.90 11.68
N THR A 2 -1.82 -14.83 12.14
CA THR A 2 -2.36 -13.45 12.06
C THR A 2 -1.39 -12.44 11.45
N ASP A 3 -0.19 -12.88 11.05
CA ASP A 3 0.88 -12.01 10.53
C ASP A 3 0.83 -11.75 9.00
N GLU A 4 0.05 -12.53 8.26
CA GLU A 4 0.05 -12.50 6.79
C GLU A 4 -0.42 -11.14 6.21
N PRO A 5 -1.48 -10.50 6.75
CA PRO A 5 -1.90 -9.18 6.27
C PRO A 5 -0.87 -8.10 6.61
N LEU A 6 -0.32 -8.10 7.82
CA LEU A 6 0.66 -7.10 8.27
C LEU A 6 1.93 -7.13 7.42
N ARG A 7 2.50 -8.32 7.18
CA ARG A 7 3.67 -8.49 6.30
C ARG A 7 3.40 -8.01 4.88
N THR A 8 2.19 -8.27 4.37
CA THR A 8 1.79 -7.80 3.02
C THR A 8 1.72 -6.28 2.96
N LEU A 9 1.13 -5.62 3.97
CA LEU A 9 1.07 -4.16 4.04
C LEU A 9 2.48 -3.54 4.12
N GLN A 10 3.35 -4.07 4.99
CA GLN A 10 4.73 -3.60 5.12
C GLN A 10 5.53 -3.78 3.82
N PHE A 11 5.37 -4.92 3.15
CA PHE A 11 5.95 -5.13 1.82
C PHE A 11 5.45 -4.07 0.84
N LEU A 12 4.14 -3.85 0.72
CA LEU A 12 3.57 -2.89 -0.22
C LEU A 12 3.98 -1.44 0.08
N LEU A 13 4.09 -1.06 1.35
CA LEU A 13 4.62 0.25 1.77
C LEU A 13 6.02 0.50 1.18
N SER A 14 6.92 -0.47 1.32
CA SER A 14 8.29 -0.38 0.76
C SER A 14 8.31 -0.25 -0.77
N ARG A 15 7.29 -0.78 -1.45
CA ARG A 15 7.17 -0.70 -2.91
C ARG A 15 6.59 0.62 -3.37
N LEU A 16 5.55 1.12 -2.69
CA LEU A 16 4.89 2.39 -3.01
C LEU A 16 5.85 3.58 -2.81
N GLU A 17 6.71 3.51 -1.79
CA GLU A 17 7.76 4.52 -1.55
C GLU A 17 8.76 4.66 -2.70
N ARG A 18 8.91 3.63 -3.55
CA ARG A 18 9.84 3.63 -4.69
C ARG A 18 9.20 4.11 -5.99
N ILE A 19 7.92 4.49 -5.98
CA ILE A 19 7.27 5.12 -7.14
C ILE A 19 7.88 6.51 -7.30
N SER A 20 8.35 6.84 -8.51
CA SER A 20 8.93 8.16 -8.80
C SER A 20 7.91 9.27 -8.55
N ALA A 21 8.37 10.44 -8.07
CA ALA A 21 7.55 11.63 -7.95
C ALA A 21 6.97 12.09 -9.30
N ASP A 22 7.66 11.78 -10.40
CA ASP A 22 7.24 12.12 -11.77
C ASP A 22 6.25 11.10 -12.36
N SER A 23 5.95 10.01 -11.64
CA SER A 23 4.97 9.02 -12.10
C SER A 23 3.58 9.63 -12.14
N ALA A 24 2.80 9.31 -13.18
CA ALA A 24 1.41 9.77 -13.29
C ALA A 24 0.51 9.25 -12.14
N VAL A 25 0.97 8.23 -11.41
CA VAL A 25 0.29 7.69 -10.23
C VAL A 25 0.86 8.14 -8.88
N ALA A 26 1.89 8.99 -8.85
CA ALA A 26 2.61 9.39 -7.64
C ALA A 26 1.69 9.96 -6.54
N TYR A 27 0.78 10.87 -6.89
CA TYR A 27 -0.16 11.46 -5.95
C TYR A 27 -1.06 10.41 -5.29
N ARG A 28 -1.61 9.49 -6.08
CA ARG A 28 -2.46 8.40 -5.56
C ARG A 28 -1.65 7.40 -4.74
N ALA A 29 -0.41 7.11 -5.14
CA ALA A 29 0.49 6.25 -4.38
C ALA A 29 0.80 6.82 -2.99
N SER A 30 1.05 8.12 -2.90
CA SER A 30 1.24 8.81 -1.61
C SER A 30 0.01 8.67 -0.71
N GLY A 31 -1.20 8.87 -1.24
CA GLY A 31 -2.45 8.70 -0.50
C GLY A 31 -2.66 7.28 0.03
N VAL A 32 -2.44 6.27 -0.81
CA VAL A 32 -2.55 4.86 -0.40
C VAL A 32 -1.48 4.48 0.62
N ARG A 33 -0.23 4.95 0.45
CA ARG A 33 0.86 4.75 1.42
C ARG A 33 0.49 5.32 2.79
N GLY A 34 -0.03 6.54 2.84
CA GLY A 34 -0.47 7.17 4.10
C GLY A 34 -1.63 6.44 4.76
N ALA A 35 -2.61 5.95 3.99
CA ALA A 35 -3.71 5.15 4.53
C ALA A 35 -3.22 3.79 5.06
N MET A 36 -2.28 3.17 4.36
CA MET A 36 -1.68 1.89 4.74
C MET A 36 -0.83 2.00 6.02
N LEU A 37 -0.04 3.07 6.17
CA LEU A 37 0.69 3.35 7.42
C LEU A 37 -0.24 3.38 8.64
N ARG A 38 -1.34 4.12 8.56
CA ARG A 38 -2.32 4.20 9.65
C ARG A 38 -2.95 2.85 10.01
N VAL A 39 -3.13 1.96 9.02
CA VAL A 39 -3.64 0.61 9.28
C VAL A 39 -2.59 -0.26 9.95
N VAL A 40 -1.33 -0.18 9.51
CA VAL A 40 -0.20 -0.88 10.15
C VAL A 40 -0.06 -0.44 11.61
N GLU A 41 -0.06 0.87 11.88
CA GLU A 41 0.00 1.43 13.24
C GLU A 41 -1.13 0.87 14.11
N LYS A 42 -2.38 0.86 13.62
CA LYS A 42 -3.52 0.28 14.36
C LYS A 42 -3.31 -1.21 14.68
N ILE A 43 -2.83 -2.00 13.72
CA ILE A 43 -2.58 -3.44 13.92
C ILE A 43 -1.49 -3.64 14.98
N GLU A 44 -0.40 -2.87 14.90
CA GLU A 44 0.73 -2.95 15.85
C GLU A 44 0.32 -2.51 17.27
N GLU A 45 -0.58 -1.53 17.40
CA GLU A 45 -1.18 -1.10 18.67
C GLU A 45 -2.27 -2.07 19.19
N GLY A 46 -2.56 -3.16 18.48
CA GLY A 46 -3.64 -4.10 18.84
C GLY A 46 -5.05 -3.54 18.66
N ARG A 47 -5.21 -2.43 17.92
CA ARG A 47 -6.51 -1.82 17.62
C ARG A 47 -7.20 -2.59 16.48
N PRO A 48 -8.54 -2.74 16.55
CA PRO A 48 -9.27 -3.44 15.51
C PRO A 48 -9.21 -2.68 14.18
N VAL A 49 -9.03 -3.44 13.10
CA VAL A 49 -9.13 -2.97 11.72
C VAL A 49 -10.10 -3.87 10.96
N LEU A 50 -10.88 -3.28 10.05
CA LEU A 50 -11.79 -4.07 9.23
C LEU A 50 -10.99 -4.81 8.14
N GLY A 51 -11.19 -6.12 8.02
CA GLY A 51 -10.51 -6.92 6.99
C GLY A 51 -10.78 -6.43 5.56
N GLU A 52 -11.97 -5.85 5.31
CA GLU A 52 -12.29 -5.23 4.03
C GLU A 52 -11.44 -3.99 3.72
N ASP A 53 -11.10 -3.18 4.72
CA ASP A 53 -10.24 -2.01 4.54
C ASP A 53 -8.83 -2.44 4.17
N VAL A 54 -8.30 -3.45 4.86
CA VAL A 54 -7.00 -4.04 4.58
C VAL A 54 -6.97 -4.58 3.15
N LYS A 55 -7.99 -5.34 2.74
CA LYS A 55 -8.11 -5.90 1.39
C LYS A 55 -8.15 -4.79 0.32
N ARG A 56 -8.98 -3.76 0.50
CA ARG A 56 -9.09 -2.62 -0.43
C ARG A 56 -7.76 -1.89 -0.59
N LEU A 57 -7.00 -1.71 0.49
CA LEU A 57 -5.68 -1.06 0.45
C LEU A 57 -4.65 -1.91 -0.30
N ILE A 58 -4.64 -3.23 -0.06
CA ILE A 58 -3.76 -4.17 -0.77
C ILE A 58 -4.04 -4.13 -2.27
N GLU A 59 -5.31 -4.25 -2.68
CA GLU A 59 -5.72 -4.20 -4.08
C GLU A 59 -5.34 -2.86 -4.74
N SER A 60 -5.59 -1.74 -4.05
CA SER A 60 -5.24 -0.41 -4.53
C SER A 60 -3.73 -0.24 -4.73
N ALA A 61 -2.92 -0.73 -3.79
CA ALA A 61 -1.47 -0.66 -3.87
C ALA A 61 -0.92 -1.48 -5.03
N TYR A 62 -1.40 -2.72 -5.23
CA TYR A 62 -1.01 -3.54 -6.39
C TYR A 62 -1.38 -2.88 -7.72
N LEU A 63 -2.58 -2.30 -7.83
CA LEU A 63 -3.00 -1.59 -9.05
C LEU A 63 -2.08 -0.40 -9.37
N LEU A 64 -1.67 0.35 -8.34
CA LEU A 64 -0.74 1.48 -8.50
C LEU A 64 0.64 1.01 -8.94
N LEU A 65 1.17 -0.04 -8.32
CA LEU A 65 2.46 -0.63 -8.68
C LEU A 65 2.47 -1.15 -10.12
N GLN A 66 1.39 -1.80 -10.56
CA GLN A 66 1.26 -2.24 -11.95
C GLN A 66 1.26 -1.07 -12.94
N LYS A 67 0.54 0.03 -12.62
CA LYS A 67 0.51 1.23 -13.47
C LYS A 67 1.90 1.88 -13.56
N ALA A 68 2.55 2.08 -12.40
CA ALA A 68 3.91 2.64 -12.34
C ALA A 68 4.93 1.76 -13.08
N ALA A 69 4.80 0.43 -13.01
CA ALA A 69 5.68 -0.49 -13.75
C ALA A 69 5.50 -0.36 -15.27
N ARG A 70 4.26 -0.20 -15.75
CA ARG A 70 3.97 0.00 -17.19
C ARG A 70 4.52 1.33 -17.72
N GLU A 71 4.57 2.37 -16.89
CA GLU A 71 5.20 3.65 -17.24
C GLU A 71 6.70 3.50 -17.53
N LYS A 72 7.40 2.62 -16.80
CA LYS A 72 8.85 2.40 -16.94
C LYS A 72 9.27 1.53 -18.12
N ILE A 73 8.33 0.80 -18.73
CA ILE A 73 8.59 -0.05 -19.90
C ILE A 73 8.46 0.75 -21.21
N ARG A 74 7.86 1.94 -21.15
CA ARG A 74 7.67 2.83 -22.30
C ARG A 74 8.87 3.71 -22.59
#